data_AF-A0A6V7Y3K5-F1
#
_entry.id   AF-A0A6V7Y3K5-F1
#
_cell.length_a   1.000
_cell.length_b   1.000
_cell.length_c   1.000
_cell.angle_alpha   90.00
_cell.angle_beta   90.00
_cell.angle_gamma   90.00
#
_symmetry.space_group_name_H-M   'P 1'
#
loop_
_entity.id
_entity.type
_entity.pdbx_description
1 polymer ?
#
loop_
_entity_poly.entity_id
_entity_poly.type
_entity_poly.pdbx_seq_one_letter_code
_entity_poly.pdbx_strand_id
1 'polypeptide(L)'
;MESFLSNLFSTENDQKIGLSFRFSIASFSAIIANLANIPFDVAKSRIQGPQPSKDRYYFTTWQTISLVQQHQGFFSIYRSLSPLAFIFGLGGGLMLVTYENIYSWLCFNQKEKNEKQIVSNCLSTPPAADIL
;
A
#
# COMPACT_ATOMS: atom_id res chain seq x y z
N MET A 1 1.95 22.06 10.52
CA MET A 1 1.42 20.90 9.77
C MET A 1 1.92 20.92 8.34
N GLU A 2 1.84 22.07 7.66
CA GLU A 2 2.44 22.33 6.34
C GLU A 2 3.93 21.96 6.20
N SER A 3 4.76 22.24 7.22
CA SER A 3 6.19 21.87 7.23
C SER A 3 6.46 20.37 7.34
N PHE A 4 5.51 19.59 7.84
CA PHE A 4 5.61 18.13 7.89
C PHE A 4 5.18 17.53 6.55
N LEU A 5 4.19 18.14 5.89
CA LEU A 5 3.71 17.75 4.56
C LEU A 5 4.76 18.04 3.47
N SER A 6 5.46 19.18 3.52
CA SER A 6 6.51 19.50 2.53
C SER A 6 7.72 18.55 2.62
N ASN A 7 8.10 18.11 3.83
CA ASN A 7 9.13 17.08 4.02
C ASN A 7 8.67 15.70 3.54
N LEU A 8 7.37 15.41 3.65
CA LEU A 8 6.78 14.16 3.16
C LEU A 8 6.80 14.09 1.62
N PHE A 9 6.51 15.20 0.94
CA PHE A 9 6.55 15.29 -0.53
C PHE A 9 7.97 15.42 -1.11
N SER A 10 8.93 16.01 -0.38
CA SER A 10 10.34 16.07 -0.82
C SER A 10 11.03 14.70 -0.92
N THR A 11 10.46 13.65 -0.31
CA THR A 11 10.94 12.26 -0.45
C THR A 11 10.60 11.65 -1.83
N GLU A 12 9.97 12.39 -2.75
CA GLU A 12 9.76 11.94 -4.13
C GLU A 12 11.03 12.05 -5.00
N ASN A 13 11.97 12.93 -4.65
CA ASN A 13 13.11 13.28 -5.52
C ASN A 13 14.38 12.44 -5.34
N ASP A 14 14.37 11.43 -4.47
CA ASP A 14 15.52 10.54 -4.27
C ASP A 14 15.39 9.26 -5.11
N GLN A 15 15.24 9.43 -6.43
CA GLN A 15 14.97 8.36 -7.41
C GLN A 15 16.12 7.33 -7.59
N LYS A 16 17.16 7.36 -6.76
CA LYS A 16 18.26 6.37 -6.76
C LYS A 16 18.20 5.37 -5.60
N ILE A 17 17.13 5.39 -4.83
CA ILE A 17 16.96 4.46 -3.73
C ILE A 17 16.37 3.14 -4.26
N GLY A 18 17.11 2.04 -4.10
CA GLY A 18 16.75 0.72 -4.62
C GLY A 18 15.37 0.22 -4.15
N LEU A 19 14.69 -0.54 -5.00
CA LEU A 19 13.35 -1.09 -4.77
C LEU A 19 13.21 -1.77 -3.39
N SER A 20 14.21 -2.57 -3.02
CA SER A 20 14.24 -3.29 -1.74
C SER A 20 14.18 -2.34 -0.54
N PHE A 21 14.84 -1.20 -0.62
CA PHE A 21 14.87 -0.23 0.47
C PHE A 21 13.53 0.52 0.61
N ARG A 22 12.90 0.88 -0.51
CA ARG A 22 11.54 1.45 -0.52
C ARG A 22 10.54 0.49 0.12
N PHE A 23 10.67 -0.80 -0.20
CA PHE A 23 9.84 -1.86 0.38
C PHE A 23 10.07 -2.03 1.89
N SER A 24 11.33 -1.96 2.35
CA SER A 24 11.66 -2.04 3.77
C SER A 24 11.07 -0.89 4.58
N ILE A 25 11.22 0.36 4.12
CA ILE A 25 10.67 1.53 4.82
C ILE A 25 9.14 1.47 4.84
N ALA A 26 8.51 1.11 3.72
CA ALA A 26 7.06 0.96 3.65
C ALA A 26 6.56 -0.09 4.65
N SER A 27 7.22 -1.25 4.73
CA SER A 27 6.88 -2.32 5.67
C SER A 27 7.04 -1.86 7.12
N PHE A 28 8.13 -1.16 7.44
CA PHE A 28 8.39 -0.66 8.78
C PHE A 28 7.39 0.42 9.21
N SER A 29 7.08 1.35 8.31
CA SER A 29 6.05 2.36 8.52
C SER A 29 4.68 1.72 8.76
N ALA A 30 4.30 0.72 7.97
CA ALA A 30 3.05 -0.01 8.15
C ALA A 30 2.98 -0.76 9.48
N ILE A 31 4.09 -1.36 9.93
CA ILE A 31 4.18 -2.00 11.25
C ILE A 31 3.93 -0.98 12.37
N ILE A 32 4.59 0.18 12.32
CA ILE A 32 4.45 1.23 13.34
C ILE A 32 3.03 1.81 13.33
N ALA A 33 2.45 2.05 12.16
CA ALA A 33 1.08 2.52 12.03
C ALA A 33 0.07 1.53 12.63
N ASN A 34 0.22 0.24 12.35
CA ASN A 34 -0.64 -0.79 12.93
C ASN A 34 -0.43 -0.93 14.44
N LEU A 35 0.79 -0.77 14.93
CA LEU A 35 1.06 -0.79 16.36
C LEU A 35 0.30 0.31 17.12
N ALA A 36 0.13 1.48 16.50
CA ALA A 36 -0.67 2.57 17.05
C ALA A 36 -2.20 2.34 16.94
N ASN A 37 -2.66 1.70 15.86
CA ASN A 37 -4.08 1.49 15.60
C ASN A 37 -4.69 0.27 16.32
N ILE A 38 -3.96 -0.84 16.42
CA ILE A 38 -4.43 -2.08 17.07
C ILE A 38 -4.98 -1.86 18.49
N PRO A 39 -4.35 -1.10 19.42
CA PRO A 39 -4.92 -0.90 20.75
C PRO A 39 -6.26 -0.16 20.71
N PHE A 40 -6.46 0.75 19.75
CA PHE A 40 -7.73 1.43 19.54
C PHE A 40 -8.80 0.49 18.98
N ASP A 41 -8.43 -0.36 18.03
CA ASP A 41 -9.35 -1.35 17.45
C ASP A 41 -9.76 -2.41 18.48
N VAL A 42 -8.82 -2.87 19.33
CA VAL A 42 -9.10 -3.79 20.44
C VAL A 42 -9.99 -3.12 21.49
N ALA A 43 -9.74 -1.86 21.84
CA ALA A 43 -10.61 -1.15 22.77
C ALA A 43 -12.04 -1.00 22.22
N LYS A 44 -12.19 -0.64 20.95
CA LYS A 44 -13.50 -0.56 20.29
C LYS A 44 -14.18 -1.93 20.25
N SER A 45 -13.48 -3.00 19.84
CA SER A 45 -14.06 -4.33 19.75
C SER A 45 -14.47 -4.90 21.11
N ARG A 46 -13.79 -4.51 22.19
CA ARG A 46 -14.15 -4.89 23.57
C ARG A 46 -15.31 -4.08 24.13
N ILE A 47 -15.43 -2.80 23.74
CA ILE A 47 -16.55 -1.94 24.14
C ILE A 47 -17.83 -2.31 23.37
N GLN A 48 -17.72 -2.63 22.07
CA GLN A 48 -18.84 -2.99 21.21
C GLN A 48 -19.17 -4.50 21.24
N GLY A 49 -18.27 -5.33 21.75
CA GLY A 49 -18.42 -6.78 21.85
C GLY A 49 -19.14 -7.25 23.13
N PRO A 50 -19.43 -8.56 23.22
CA PRO A 50 -20.08 -9.14 24.39
C PRO A 50 -19.19 -8.99 25.63
N GLN A 51 -19.73 -8.34 26.66
CA GLN A 51 -19.02 -8.12 27.91
C GLN A 51 -19.07 -9.37 28.80
N PRO A 52 -17.96 -9.74 29.46
CA PRO A 52 -17.88 -10.93 30.30
C PRO A 52 -18.72 -10.85 31.59
N SER A 53 -19.24 -9.68 31.94
CA SER A 53 -20.11 -9.44 33.10
C SER A 53 -21.39 -8.72 32.71
N LYS A 54 -22.48 -8.92 33.47
CA LYS A 54 -23.75 -8.19 33.31
C LYS A 54 -23.60 -6.67 33.53
N ASP A 55 -22.58 -6.25 34.28
CA ASP A 55 -22.20 -4.85 34.45
C ASP A 55 -21.08 -4.44 33.49
N ARG A 56 -21.12 -3.16 33.10
CA ARG A 56 -20.25 -2.56 32.09
C ARG A 56 -18.80 -2.50 32.56
N TYR A 57 -17.97 -3.50 32.26
CA TYR A 57 -16.60 -3.59 32.80
C TYR A 57 -15.58 -2.66 32.11
N TYR A 58 -15.89 -2.16 30.91
CA TYR A 58 -15.01 -1.29 30.11
C TYR A 58 -15.65 0.09 29.90
N PHE A 59 -15.18 1.10 30.63
CA PHE A 59 -15.72 2.48 30.56
C PHE A 59 -14.87 3.41 29.69
N THR A 60 -13.55 3.20 29.63
CA THR A 60 -12.63 4.05 28.88
C THR A 60 -11.60 3.25 28.09
N THR A 61 -11.29 3.75 26.89
CA THR A 61 -10.29 3.20 25.97
C THR A 61 -8.92 3.04 26.63
N TRP A 62 -8.50 4.03 27.41
CA TRP A 62 -7.20 4.03 28.10
C TRP A 62 -7.09 2.97 29.21
N GLN A 63 -8.15 2.77 30.02
CA GLN A 63 -8.19 1.69 31.02
C GLN A 63 -8.11 0.32 30.33
N THR A 64 -8.86 0.15 29.24
CA THR A 64 -8.90 -1.11 28.48
C THR A 64 -7.53 -1.44 27.88
N ILE A 65 -6.85 -0.44 27.31
CA ILE A 65 -5.50 -0.59 26.76
C ILE A 65 -4.49 -0.94 27.87
N SER A 66 -4.54 -0.25 29.01
CA SER A 66 -3.63 -0.51 30.13
C SER A 66 -3.84 -1.90 30.74
N LEU A 67 -5.09 -2.37 30.83
CA LEU A 67 -5.42 -3.72 31.33
C LEU A 67 -4.94 -4.80 30.34
N VAL A 68 -5.16 -4.60 29.04
CA VAL A 68 -4.70 -5.52 27.99
C VAL A 68 -3.18 -5.60 27.97
N GLN A 69 -2.48 -4.49 28.12
CA GLN A 69 -1.01 -4.48 28.22
C GLN A 69 -0.49 -5.25 29.43
N GLN A 70 -1.15 -5.13 30.59
CA GLN A 70 -0.79 -5.91 31.79
C GLN A 70 -1.13 -7.41 31.66
N HIS A 71 -2.23 -7.77 30.99
CA HIS A 71 -2.67 -9.16 30.89
C HIS A 71 -2.05 -9.96 29.73
N GLN A 72 -1.78 -9.34 28.57
CA GLN A 72 -1.24 -10.03 27.39
C GLN A 72 0.26 -9.82 27.17
N GLY A 73 0.84 -8.77 27.75
CA GLY A 73 2.26 -8.44 27.61
C GLY A 73 2.63 -7.84 26.23
N PHE A 74 3.73 -7.09 26.21
CA PHE A 74 4.26 -6.41 25.02
C PHE A 74 4.69 -7.38 23.89
N PHE A 75 4.84 -8.66 24.21
CA PHE A 75 5.28 -9.71 23.28
C PHE A 75 4.23 -10.06 22.20
N SER A 76 2.97 -9.65 22.37
CA SER A 76 1.91 -9.84 21.37
C SER A 76 2.23 -9.15 20.03
N ILE A 77 3.01 -8.07 20.07
CA ILE A 77 3.41 -7.27 18.91
C ILE A 77 4.34 -8.07 17.97
N TYR A 78 5.20 -8.94 18.52
CA TYR A 78 6.05 -9.81 17.69
C TYR A 78 5.24 -10.85 16.91
N ARG A 79 4.07 -11.25 17.43
CA ARG A 79 3.19 -12.22 16.78
C ARG A 79 2.43 -11.62 15.60
N SER A 80 2.22 -10.30 15.57
CA SER A 80 1.61 -9.62 14.42
C SER A 80 2.66 -9.20 13.39
N LEU A 81 3.88 -8.81 13.79
CA LEU A 81 4.91 -8.37 12.83
C LEU A 81 5.24 -9.41 11.76
N SER A 82 5.43 -10.67 12.14
CA SER A 82 5.81 -11.75 11.21
C SER A 82 4.72 -12.03 10.15
N PRO A 83 3.44 -12.29 10.50
CA PRO A 83 2.39 -12.47 9.50
C PRO A 83 2.10 -11.20 8.71
N LEU A 84 2.23 -10.01 9.31
CA LEU A 84 2.01 -8.75 8.63
C LEU A 84 3.10 -8.48 7.57
N ALA A 85 4.38 -8.73 7.91
CA ALA A 85 5.49 -8.66 6.98
C ALA A 85 5.37 -9.69 5.85
N PHE A 86 4.84 -10.88 6.13
CA PHE A 86 4.59 -11.91 5.12
C PHE A 86 3.47 -11.50 4.14
N ILE A 87 2.38 -10.92 4.65
CA ILE A 87 1.27 -10.41 3.82
C ILE A 87 1.71 -9.23 2.96
N PHE A 88 2.46 -8.27 3.53
CA PHE A 88 2.99 -7.16 2.74
C PHE A 88 4.05 -7.63 1.74
N GLY A 89 4.91 -8.58 2.13
CA GLY A 89 5.91 -9.21 1.26
C GLY A 89 5.29 -9.89 0.05
N LEU A 90 4.36 -10.81 0.29
CA LEU A 90 3.72 -11.58 -0.77
C LEU A 90 2.68 -10.78 -1.56
N GLY A 91 1.81 -10.05 -0.87
CA GLY A 91 0.78 -9.23 -1.50
C GLY A 91 1.38 -8.07 -2.28
N GLY A 92 2.37 -7.37 -1.71
CA GLY A 92 3.06 -6.27 -2.38
C GLY A 92 3.88 -6.75 -3.57
N GLY A 93 4.62 -7.84 -3.45
CA GLY A 93 5.38 -8.43 -4.56
C GLY A 93 4.48 -8.90 -5.70
N LEU A 94 3.40 -9.61 -5.38
CA LEU A 94 2.44 -10.08 -6.39
C LEU A 94 1.74 -8.92 -7.08
N MET A 95 1.35 -7.89 -6.33
CA MET A 95 0.72 -6.69 -6.88
C MET A 95 1.68 -5.97 -7.84
N LEU A 96 2.96 -5.84 -7.47
CA LEU A 96 3.97 -5.20 -8.31
C LEU A 96 4.16 -5.97 -9.63
N VAL A 97 4.36 -7.29 -9.55
CA VAL A 97 4.53 -8.14 -10.74
C VAL A 97 3.30 -8.10 -11.64
N THR A 98 2.11 -8.15 -11.05
CA THR A 98 0.86 -8.08 -11.82
C THR A 98 0.71 -6.71 -12.49
N TYR A 99 1.02 -5.64 -11.76
CA TYR A 99 1.00 -4.28 -12.29
C TYR A 99 1.98 -4.10 -13.46
N GLU A 100 3.22 -4.58 -13.33
CA GLU A 100 4.22 -4.53 -14.40
C GLU A 100 3.75 -5.26 -15.64
N ASN A 101 3.21 -6.48 -15.49
CA ASN A 101 2.69 -7.25 -16.62
C ASN A 101 1.52 -6.55 -17.33
N ILE A 102 0.54 -6.03 -16.58
CA ILE A 102 -0.61 -5.33 -17.16
C ILE A 102 -0.18 -4.02 -17.82
N TYR A 103 0.70 -3.25 -17.17
CA TYR A 103 1.22 -2.00 -17.70
C TYR A 103 2.00 -2.23 -18.99
N SER A 104 2.89 -3.23 -19.02
CA SER A 104 3.64 -3.60 -20.23
C SER A 104 2.71 -4.05 -21.36
N TRP A 105 1.67 -4.83 -21.07
CA TRP A 105 0.69 -5.26 -22.07
C TRP A 105 -0.13 -4.08 -22.63
N LEU A 106 -0.58 -3.17 -21.77
CA LEU A 106 -1.31 -1.97 -22.18
C LEU A 106 -0.46 -1.07 -23.07
N CYS A 107 0.79 -0.81 -22.67
CA CYS A 107 1.72 0.01 -23.46
C CYS A 107 2.05 -0.65 -24.81
N PHE A 108 2.22 -1.98 -24.85
CA PHE A 108 2.46 -2.70 -26.10
C PHE A 108 1.26 -2.55 -27.07
N ASN A 109 0.04 -2.75 -26.57
CA ASN A 109 -1.17 -2.64 -27.39
C ASN A 109 -1.42 -1.22 -27.90
N GLN A 110 -1.10 -0.18 -27.12
CA GLN A 110 -1.17 1.19 -27.61
C GLN A 110 -0.15 1.45 -28.72
N LYS A 111 1.07 0.91 -28.59
CA LYS A 111 2.11 1.06 -29.60
C LYS A 111 1.70 0.40 -30.92
N GLU A 112 1.15 -0.81 -30.87
CA GLU A 112 0.68 -1.53 -32.07
C GLU A 112 -0.49 -0.83 -32.76
N LYS A 113 -1.45 -0.28 -32.00
CA LYS A 113 -2.55 0.53 -32.58
C LYS A 113 -2.03 1.82 -33.21
N ASN A 114 -1.11 2.52 -32.54
CA ASN A 114 -0.51 3.74 -33.07
C ASN A 114 0.29 3.46 -34.35
N GLU A 115 1.06 2.38 -34.40
CA GLU A 115 1.86 2.01 -35.57
C GLU A 115 0.97 1.63 -36.77
N LYS A 116 -0.09 0.84 -36.54
CA LYS A 116 -1.08 0.51 -37.58
C LYS A 116 -1.82 1.74 -38.10
N GLN A 117 -2.15 2.69 -37.21
CA GLN A 117 -2.76 3.96 -37.60
C GLN A 117 -1.79 4.80 -38.44
N ILE A 118 -0.51 4.88 -38.06
CA ILE A 118 0.52 5.62 -38.82
C ILE A 118 0.73 4.99 -40.19
N VAL A 119 0.87 3.66 -40.25
CA VAL A 119 1.06 2.93 -41.51
C VAL A 119 -0.18 3.08 -42.41
N SER A 120 -1.39 2.99 -41.86
CA SER A 120 -2.63 3.27 -42.61
C SER A 120 -2.64 4.71 -43.15
N ASN A 121 -2.24 5.68 -42.34
CA ASN A 121 -2.18 7.08 -42.76
C ASN A 121 -1.13 7.29 -43.88
N CYS A 122 0.03 6.62 -43.81
CA CYS A 122 1.06 6.65 -44.86
C CYS A 122 0.71 5.85 -46.12
N LEU A 123 -0.10 4.79 -46.02
CA LEU A 123 -0.64 4.08 -47.19
C LEU A 123 -1.80 4.84 -47.85
N SER A 124 -2.49 5.70 -47.08
CA SER A 124 -3.55 6.58 -47.59
C SER A 124 -3.03 7.91 -48.16
N THR A 125 -1.76 8.28 -47.94
CA THR A 125 -1.15 9.31 -48.79
C THR A 125 -1.02 8.71 -50.18
N PRO A 126 -1.68 9.28 -51.21
CA PRO A 126 -1.60 8.74 -52.54
C PRO A 126 -0.12 8.68 -52.96
N PRO A 127 0.31 7.65 -53.72
CA PRO A 127 1.49 7.85 -54.53
C PRO A 127 1.22 9.11 -55.33
N ALA A 128 2.07 10.12 -55.19
CA ALA A 128 2.18 11.14 -56.20
C ALA A 128 2.62 10.39 -57.47
N ALA A 129 1.64 9.88 -58.21
CA ALA A 129 1.78 9.65 -59.62
C ALA A 129 2.18 10.99 -60.23
N ASP A 130 3.29 10.98 -60.96
CA ASP A 130 3.38 11.58 -62.28
C ASP A 130 2.26 12.58 -62.60
N ILE A 131 2.40 13.85 -62.21
CA ILE A 131 1.98 14.98 -63.04
C ILE A 131 2.98 16.13 -62.79
N LEU A 132 3.90 16.28 -63.76
CA LEU A 132 4.93 17.32 -64.00
C LEU A 132 6.25 17.25 -63.22
#